data_AF-A0A958KCS1-F1
#
_entry.id   AF-A0A958KCS1-F1
#
_cell.length_a   1.000
_cell.length_b   1.000
_cell.length_c   1.000
_cell.angle_alpha   90.00
_cell.angle_beta   90.00
_cell.angle_gamma   90.00
#
_symmetry.space_group_name_H-M   'P 1'
#
loop_
_entity.id
_entity.type
_entity.pdbx_description
1 polymer ?
#
loop_
_entity_poly.entity_id
_entity_poly.type
_entity_poly.pdbx_seq_one_letter_code
_entity_poly.pdbx_strand_id
1 'polypeptide(L)' 'MIAIVTALHCEAKPIIDHFGLKKDAQSHQFEVFLSDEYLLLISGVGKIKAAIGTTYLLARYFSD' A
#
# COMPACT_ATOMS: atom_id res chain seq x y z
N MET A 1 2.38 5.25 12.01
CA MET A 1 2.28 4.98 10.56
C MET A 1 0.86 5.27 10.07
N ILE A 2 0.72 5.90 8.91
CA ILE A 2 -0.55 6.11 8.21
C ILE A 2 -0.62 5.11 7.04
N ALA A 3 -1.71 4.35 6.96
CA ALA A 3 -1.97 3.41 5.87
C ALA A 3 -2.87 4.05 4.80
N ILE A 4 -2.46 3.95 3.55
CA ILE A 4 -3.20 4.41 2.38
C ILE A 4 -3.37 3.22 1.44
N VAL A 5 -4.59 3.05 0.90
CA VAL A 5 -4.89 1.99 -0.07
C VAL A 5 -5.51 2.64 -1.30
N THR A 6 -4.93 2.38 -2.47
CA THR A 6 -5.48 2.81 -3.76
C THR A 6 -5.79 1.61 -4.63
N ALA A 7 -6.68 1.77 -5.61
CA ALA A 7 -7.01 0.69 -6.53
C ALA A 7 -6.01 0.61 -7.69
N LEU A 8 -5.53 1.76 -8.16
CA LEU A 8 -4.70 1.86 -9.37
C LEU A 8 -3.37 2.57 -9.10
N HIS A 9 -2.38 2.26 -9.94
CA HIS A 9 -1.07 2.89 -9.86
C HIS A 9 -1.11 4.40 -10.17
N CYS A 10 -1.98 4.84 -11.08
CA CYS A 10 -2.14 6.28 -11.37
C CYS A 10 -2.67 7.08 -10.18
N GLU A 11 -3.45 6.46 -9.29
CA GLU A 11 -3.92 7.06 -8.04
C GLU A 11 -2.80 7.10 -6.99
N ALA A 12 -1.96 6.04 -6.95
CA ALA A 12 -0.82 5.92 -6.04
C ALA A 12 0.33 6.87 -6.40
N LYS A 13 0.62 7.06 -7.69
CA LYS A 13 1.78 7.81 -8.18
C LYS A 13 1.95 9.19 -7.54
N PRO A 14 0.94 10.09 -7.51
CA PRO A 14 1.11 11.41 -6.88
C PRO A 14 1.44 11.31 -5.38
N ILE A 15 0.95 10.28 -4.68
CA ILE A 15 1.23 10.03 -3.26
C ILE A 15 2.67 9.54 -3.08
N ILE A 16 3.10 8.61 -3.94
CA ILE A 16 4.48 8.11 -3.98
C ILE A 16 5.46 9.27 -4.19
N ASP A 17 5.20 10.10 -5.20
CA ASP A 17 6.07 11.22 -5.56
C ASP A 17 6.10 12.29 -4.46
N HIS A 18 4.95 12.62 -3.86
CA HIS A 18 4.84 13.66 -2.83
C HIS A 18 5.55 13.26 -1.54
N PHE A 19 5.42 12.00 -1.10
CA PHE A 19 6.03 11.51 0.14
C PHE A 19 7.37 10.79 -0.08
N GLY A 20 7.86 10.70 -1.31
CA GLY A 20 9.13 10.02 -1.63
C GLY A 20 9.15 8.54 -1.26
N LEU A 21 8.01 7.84 -1.41
CA LEU A 21 7.86 6.45 -0.96
C LEU A 21 8.70 5.49 -1.81
N LYS A 22 9.27 4.47 -1.17
CA LYS A 22 10.06 3.43 -1.86
C LYS A 22 9.30 2.12 -1.88
N LYS A 23 9.41 1.39 -2.99
CA LYS A 23 8.77 0.10 -3.16
C LYS A 23 9.38 -0.92 -2.19
N ASP A 24 8.53 -1.67 -1.50
CA ASP A 24 8.94 -2.82 -0.71
C ASP A 24 9.26 -4.00 -1.65
N ALA A 25 10.53 -4.42 -1.67
CA ALA A 25 10.97 -5.55 -2.46
C ALA A 25 10.48 -6.90 -1.91
N GLN A 26 10.03 -6.96 -0.65
CA GLN A 26 9.59 -8.20 0.00
C GLN A 26 8.10 -8.49 -0.24
N SER A 27 7.30 -7.50 -0.64
CA SER A 27 5.87 -7.70 -0.93
C SER A 27 5.66 -8.20 -2.37
N HIS A 28 5.25 -9.45 -2.52
CA HIS A 28 5.04 -10.10 -3.82
C HIS A 28 3.57 -10.20 -4.23
N GLN A 29 2.63 -10.24 -3.26
CA GLN A 29 1.20 -10.31 -3.57
C GLN A 29 0.60 -8.95 -3.96
N PHE A 30 1.16 -7.86 -3.43
CA PHE A 30 0.72 -6.49 -3.67
C PHE A 30 1.91 -5.56 -3.89
N GLU A 31 1.70 -4.51 -4.68
CA GLU A 31 2.66 -3.42 -4.73
C GLU A 31 2.50 -2.55 -3.50
N VAL A 32 3.51 -2.58 -2.62
CA VAL A 32 3.57 -1.79 -1.40
C VAL A 32 4.72 -0.79 -1.50
N PHE A 33 4.46 0.44 -1.09
CA PHE A 33 5.42 1.52 -0.99
C PHE A 33 5.42 2.04 0.44
N LEU A 34 6.59 2.31 1.01
CA LEU A 34 6.69 2.71 2.41
C LEU A 34 7.79 3.74 2.67
N SER A 35 7.62 4.44 3.79
CA SER A 35 8.59 5.26 4.49
C SER A 35 8.41 5.05 6.00
N ASP A 36 9.13 5.79 6.84
CA ASP A 36 9.03 5.67 8.30
C ASP A 36 7.63 6.03 8.84
N GLU A 37 6.88 6.88 8.11
CA GLU A 37 5.58 7.39 8.54
C GLU A 37 4.41 6.88 7.72
N TYR A 38 4.63 6.51 6.45
CA TYR A 38 3.56 6.20 5.50
C TYR A 38 3.72 4.81 4.91
N LEU A 39 2.58 4.18 4.66
CA LEU A 39 2.51 2.94 3.90
C LEU A 39 1.37 3.00 2.90
N LEU A 40 1.68 2.70 1.65
CA LEU A 40 0.76 2.77 0.51
C LEU A 40 0.71 1.41 -0.19
N LEU A 41 -0.49 0.85 -0.34
CA LEU A 41 -0.71 -0.39 -1.08
C LEU A 41 -1.64 -0.17 -2.27
N ILE A 42 -1.30 -0.77 -3.40
CA ILE A 42 -2.17 -0.83 -4.58
C ILE A 42 -2.93 -2.16 -4.56
N SER A 43 -4.24 -2.12 -4.28
CA SER A 43 -5.07 -3.32 -4.10
C SER A 43 -5.60 -3.91 -5.41
N GLY A 44 -5.74 -3.09 -6.45
CA GLY A 44 -6.59 -3.39 -7.60
C GLY A 44 -8.06 -3.01 -7.36
N VAL A 45 -8.82 -2.89 -8.45
CA VAL A 45 -10.24 -2.48 -8.45
C VAL A 45 -11.17 -3.58 -7.90
N GLY A 46 -12.14 -3.18 -7.08
CA GLY A 46 -13.24 -4.02 -6.59
C GLY A 46 -13.19 -4.32 -5.09
N LYS A 47 -14.37 -4.51 -4.48
CA LYS A 47 -14.52 -4.64 -3.02
C LYS A 47 -13.70 -5.77 -2.40
N ILE A 48 -13.64 -6.93 -3.07
CA ILE A 48 -12.90 -8.10 -2.58
C ILE A 48 -11.39 -7.80 -2.56
N LYS A 49 -10.86 -7.22 -3.65
CA LYS A 49 -9.43 -6.87 -3.73
C LYS A 49 -9.05 -5.81 -2.70
N ALA A 50 -9.89 -4.79 -2.52
CA ALA A 50 -9.70 -3.77 -1.50
C ALA A 50 -9.67 -4.37 -0.08
N ALA A 51 -10.61 -5.26 0.25
CA ALA A 51 -10.66 -5.93 1.56
C ALA A 51 -9.42 -6.80 1.81
N ILE A 52 -9.01 -7.61 0.83
CA ILE A 52 -7.82 -8.48 0.94
C ILE A 52 -6.55 -7.63 1.07
N GLY A 53 -6.38 -6.61 0.21
CA GLY A 53 -5.21 -5.72 0.24
C GLY A 53 -5.08 -4.98 1.56
N THR A 54 -6.18 -4.45 2.09
CA THR A 54 -6.21 -3.78 3.41
C THR A 54 -5.87 -4.76 4.54
N THR A 55 -6.41 -5.97 4.49
CA THR A 55 -6.12 -7.00 5.51
C THR A 55 -4.64 -7.42 5.48
N TYR A 56 -4.09 -7.65 4.29
CA TYR A 56 -2.67 -7.95 4.09
C TYR A 56 -1.78 -6.85 4.67
N LEU A 57 -2.11 -5.60 4.37
CA LEU A 57 -1.40 -4.42 4.86
C LEU A 57 -1.35 -4.39 6.38
N LEU A 58 -2.50 -4.50 7.04
CA LEU A 58 -2.59 -4.43 8.49
C LEU A 58 -1.86 -5.60 9.15
N ALA A 59 -2.10 -6.83 8.67
CA ALA A 59 -1.49 -8.03 9.24
C ALA A 59 0.04 -8.05 9.13
N ARG A 60 0.60 -7.49 8.05
CA ARG A 60 2.05 -7.51 7.80
C ARG A 60 2.81 -6.35 8.43
N TYR A 61 2.21 -5.16 8.52
CA TYR A 61 2.93 -3.93 8.87
C TYR A 61 2.43 -3.24 10.15
N PHE A 62 1.31 -3.68 10.72
CA PHE A 62 0.72 -3.13 11.95
C PHE A 62 0.58 -4.18 13.07
N SER A 63 1.11 -5.38 12.88
CA SER A 63 1.18 -6.39 13.95
C SER A 63 2.42 -6.11 14.79
N ASP A 64 2.21 -5.79 16.08
CA ASP A 64 3.26 -5.73 17.11
C ASP A 64 3.99 -7.08 17.28
#